data_AF-A0A0D7AD29-F1
#
_entry.id   AF-A0A0D7AD29-F1
#
_cell.length_a   1.000
_cell.length_b   1.000
_cell.length_c   1.000
_cell.angle_alpha   90.00
_cell.angle_beta   90.00
_cell.angle_gamma   90.00
#
_symmetry.space_group_name_H-M   'P 1'
#
loop_
_entity.id
_entity.type
_entity.pdbx_description
1 polymer ?
#
loop_
_entity_poly.entity_id
_entity_poly.type
_entity_poly.pdbx_seq_one_letter_code
_entity_poly.pdbx_strand_id
1 'polypeptide(L)'
;MKGTKHTRDYRRIRSVRLSALRLLLATLPKLLYLSYAQFSGEVLKEDFRTGLKELDGNTLSSAQISNERDPDNFNPDVDQRDYGTINLPVFTCSNRDHVQGDGDAACFSNVEDTGIPALTRKSGASSLRWHLELTRIFFNSLMVFCNGLHNYVAGIQGVTPADREALRKKWDSGVENNDEEEDEEDDQGNFQMDLDEDPFADIPSLSGLGGAGLDTMPSDFTEAVAVCTEDLKKKFQNGLEEKCRIGAADASAKAVETSDSSASSCHWQTYRARTSLVRFSRYKRSYHLVRRRHGVWRRDVNGEMFVPSTKSIASSWGKLFQDDRLQSFQAAIEGAINSLLKDFEKSATTGLRDPARIQAGACKEEAKAAMQKSMTVVAELIPTYDRAMEERGTGSIKRQKEYFHNFIDADKDDILSDGADVILDGLDQAVETERNALCTSVGELANRIEVNLSVLWESTSEASSQVLARSALVGKVNKIDKQVGLWRAAEQTQRDREDEERITREYPVAGAELCMGREILVTMSDAVQKAAIRVTDQSPSGAHSAACLLPK
;
A
#
# COMPACT_ATOMS: atom_id res chain seq x y z
N MET A 1 70.49 -8.22 53.42
CA MET A 1 69.52 -8.63 52.37
C MET A 1 68.06 -8.54 52.87
N LYS A 2 67.44 -7.35 52.95
CA LYS A 2 66.00 -7.21 53.31
C LYS A 2 65.17 -6.28 52.39
N GLY A 3 65.75 -5.77 51.30
CA GLY A 3 65.09 -4.79 50.41
C GLY A 3 64.28 -5.34 49.22
N THR A 4 64.38 -6.63 48.90
CA THR A 4 63.90 -7.18 47.61
C THR A 4 62.50 -7.82 47.63
N LYS A 5 61.89 -8.05 48.81
CA LYS A 5 60.52 -8.58 48.88
C LYS A 5 59.48 -7.50 48.56
N HIS A 6 59.61 -6.32 49.15
CA HIS A 6 58.61 -5.24 49.07
C HIS A 6 58.38 -4.74 47.63
N THR A 7 59.42 -4.75 46.79
CA THR A 7 59.34 -4.36 45.37
C THR A 7 58.64 -5.39 44.47
N ARG A 8 58.57 -6.67 44.86
CA ARG A 8 57.80 -7.69 44.13
C ARG A 8 56.30 -7.54 44.39
N ASP A 9 55.89 -7.31 45.63
CA ASP A 9 54.48 -7.15 45.99
C ASP A 9 53.89 -5.89 45.33
N TYR A 10 54.64 -4.78 45.31
CA TYR A 10 54.21 -3.55 44.63
C TYR A 10 53.98 -3.74 43.12
N ARG A 11 54.83 -4.52 42.44
CA ARG A 11 54.63 -4.88 41.02
C ARG A 11 53.40 -5.76 40.82
N ARG A 12 53.14 -6.72 41.73
CA ARG A 12 51.97 -7.61 41.67
C ARG A 12 50.66 -6.82 41.87
N ILE A 13 50.61 -5.94 42.87
CA ILE A 13 49.46 -5.06 43.13
C ILE A 13 49.21 -4.10 41.95
N ARG A 14 50.27 -3.49 41.40
CA ARG A 14 50.14 -2.61 40.21
C ARG A 14 49.65 -3.38 38.98
N SER A 15 50.12 -4.61 38.77
CA SER A 15 49.64 -5.48 37.68
C SER A 15 48.16 -5.80 37.82
N VAL A 16 47.71 -6.25 39.00
CA VAL A 16 46.28 -6.55 39.26
C VAL A 16 45.40 -5.30 39.09
N ARG A 17 45.83 -4.13 39.59
CA ARG A 17 45.09 -2.87 39.40
C ARG A 17 45.03 -2.42 37.93
N LEU A 18 46.11 -2.61 37.15
CA LEU A 18 46.11 -2.30 35.72
C LEU A 18 45.21 -3.26 34.93
N SER A 19 45.19 -4.55 35.27
CA SER A 19 44.26 -5.51 34.66
C SER A 19 42.80 -5.19 35.01
N ALA A 20 42.51 -4.83 36.26
CA ALA A 20 41.16 -4.42 36.68
C ALA A 20 40.71 -3.12 36.00
N LEU A 21 41.59 -2.12 35.88
CA LEU A 21 41.30 -0.88 35.15
C LEU A 21 41.08 -1.13 33.65
N ARG A 22 41.86 -2.01 33.02
CA ARG A 22 41.62 -2.41 31.62
C ARG A 22 40.29 -3.13 31.44
N LEU A 23 39.92 -4.00 32.38
CA LEU A 23 38.62 -4.69 32.35
C LEU A 23 37.47 -3.69 32.47
N LEU A 24 37.55 -2.73 33.42
CA LEU A 24 36.54 -1.68 33.60
C LEU A 24 36.45 -0.73 32.40
N LEU A 25 37.58 -0.31 31.82
CA LEU A 25 37.60 0.55 30.63
C LEU A 25 37.06 -0.17 29.38
N ALA A 26 37.16 -1.50 29.31
CA ALA A 26 36.55 -2.29 28.25
C ALA A 26 35.03 -2.50 28.44
N THR A 27 34.52 -2.57 29.68
CA THR A 27 33.10 -2.81 29.94
C THR A 27 32.25 -1.54 30.09
N LEU A 28 32.85 -0.40 30.46
CA LEU A 28 32.15 0.87 30.63
C LEU A 28 31.41 1.35 29.37
N PRO A 29 31.98 1.32 28.14
CA PRO A 29 31.26 1.72 26.94
C PRO A 29 30.00 0.89 26.68
N LYS A 30 30.08 -0.43 26.93
CA LYS A 30 28.94 -1.35 26.78
C LYS A 30 27.81 -1.03 27.76
N LEU A 31 28.15 -0.80 29.04
CA LEU A 31 27.14 -0.45 30.07
C LEU A 31 26.51 0.92 29.78
N LEU A 32 27.32 1.90 29.35
CA LEU A 32 26.82 3.21 28.94
C LEU A 32 25.87 3.09 27.73
N TYR A 33 26.24 2.33 26.70
CA TYR A 33 25.36 2.10 25.54
C TYR A 33 24.05 1.45 25.97
N LEU A 34 24.08 0.35 26.73
CA LEU A 34 22.86 -0.34 27.16
C LEU A 34 21.94 0.56 27.99
N SER A 35 22.50 1.34 28.91
CA SER A 35 21.72 2.31 29.69
C SER A 35 21.13 3.44 28.82
N TYR A 36 21.88 3.91 27.82
CA TYR A 36 21.42 4.93 26.87
C TYR A 36 20.34 4.38 25.93
N ALA A 37 20.49 3.16 25.43
CA ALA A 37 19.54 2.48 24.55
C ALA A 37 18.21 2.21 25.25
N GLN A 38 18.24 1.81 26.53
CA GLN A 38 17.06 1.68 27.38
C GLN A 38 16.40 3.04 27.64
N PHE A 39 17.18 4.05 28.07
CA PHE A 39 16.66 5.39 28.37
C PHE A 39 16.04 6.05 27.14
N SER A 40 16.75 6.06 26.00
CA SER A 40 16.22 6.60 24.74
C SER A 40 15.03 5.79 24.21
N GLY A 41 15.00 4.48 24.43
CA GLY A 41 13.85 3.64 24.10
C GLY A 41 12.58 4.04 24.86
N GLU A 42 12.67 4.26 26.17
CA GLU A 42 11.51 4.72 26.97
C GLU A 42 11.13 6.18 26.68
N VAL A 43 12.09 7.08 26.49
CA VAL A 43 11.81 8.47 26.07
C VAL A 43 11.09 8.51 24.73
N LEU A 44 11.53 7.75 23.73
CA LEU A 44 10.88 7.70 22.41
C LEU A 44 9.46 7.11 22.48
N LYS A 45 9.19 6.16 23.38
CA LYS A 45 7.82 5.69 23.64
C LYS A 45 6.95 6.80 24.25
N GLU A 46 7.50 7.55 25.21
CA GLU A 46 6.76 8.61 25.90
C GLU A 46 6.51 9.83 25.00
N ASP A 47 7.50 10.22 24.19
CA ASP A 47 7.36 11.22 23.13
C ASP A 47 6.27 10.79 22.13
N PHE A 48 6.24 9.50 21.75
CA PHE A 48 5.20 8.97 20.85
C PHE A 48 3.81 8.93 21.50
N ARG A 49 3.69 8.53 22.77
CA ARG A 49 2.42 8.58 23.53
C ARG A 49 1.91 10.00 23.67
N THR A 50 2.80 10.93 23.99
CA THR A 50 2.50 12.35 24.11
C THR A 50 2.07 12.92 22.76
N GLY A 51 2.79 12.60 21.68
CA GLY A 51 2.41 12.98 20.32
C GLY A 51 1.06 12.40 19.88
N LEU A 52 0.75 11.15 20.22
CA LEU A 52 -0.58 10.56 20.00
C LEU A 52 -1.67 11.27 20.81
N LYS A 53 -1.43 11.53 22.10
CA LYS A 53 -2.37 12.25 22.97
C LYS A 53 -2.59 13.68 22.51
N GLU A 54 -1.55 14.37 22.05
CA GLU A 54 -1.65 15.68 21.41
C GLU A 54 -2.37 15.59 20.07
N LEU A 55 -2.20 14.54 19.26
CA LEU A 55 -2.93 14.37 18.00
C LEU A 55 -4.42 14.14 18.26
N ASP A 56 -4.76 13.14 19.09
CA ASP A 56 -6.13 12.78 19.47
C ASP A 56 -6.83 13.94 20.21
N GLY A 57 -6.10 14.73 21.01
CA GLY A 57 -6.60 15.93 21.70
C GLY A 57 -6.69 17.20 20.85
N ASN A 58 -5.76 17.43 19.91
CA ASN A 58 -5.85 18.54 18.95
C ASN A 58 -6.87 18.26 17.85
N THR A 59 -7.21 16.99 17.57
CA THR A 59 -8.44 16.65 16.84
C THR A 59 -9.66 16.96 17.70
N LEU A 60 -10.02 18.25 17.76
CA LEU A 60 -11.31 18.77 18.24
C LEU A 60 -12.51 18.00 17.67
N SER A 61 -12.34 17.42 16.48
CA SER A 61 -13.29 16.48 15.86
C SER A 61 -13.60 15.25 16.71
N SER A 62 -12.65 14.68 17.44
CA SER A 62 -12.85 13.48 18.26
C SER A 62 -13.77 13.76 19.45
N ALA A 63 -13.63 14.94 20.06
CA ALA A 63 -14.55 15.45 21.07
C ALA A 63 -15.95 15.71 20.48
N GLN A 64 -16.03 16.31 19.29
CA GLN A 64 -17.32 16.55 18.61
C GLN A 64 -18.04 15.26 18.20
N ILE A 65 -17.33 14.26 17.67
CA ILE A 65 -17.90 12.95 17.26
C ILE A 65 -18.37 12.14 18.49
N SER A 66 -17.66 12.21 19.61
CA SER A 66 -18.14 11.64 20.88
C SER A 66 -19.39 12.35 21.39
N ASN A 67 -19.40 13.69 21.36
CA ASN A 67 -20.52 14.53 21.79
C ASN A 67 -21.77 14.39 20.88
N GLU A 68 -21.59 14.12 19.58
CA GLU A 68 -22.69 13.79 18.65
C GLU A 68 -23.27 12.38 18.88
N ARG A 69 -22.52 11.46 19.49
CA ARG A 69 -22.98 10.09 19.80
C ARG A 69 -23.58 9.95 21.20
N ASP A 70 -23.06 10.65 22.20
CA ASP A 70 -23.54 10.65 23.58
C ASP A 70 -23.16 11.96 24.30
N PRO A 71 -23.99 13.02 24.23
CA PRO A 71 -23.63 14.34 24.75
C PRO A 71 -23.60 14.42 26.29
N ASP A 72 -24.34 13.56 26.97
CA ASP A 72 -24.48 13.61 28.44
C ASP A 72 -23.32 12.88 29.17
N ASN A 73 -22.53 12.08 28.44
CA ASN A 73 -21.45 11.25 29.00
C ASN A 73 -20.04 11.68 28.53
N PHE A 74 -19.92 12.77 27.76
CA PHE A 74 -18.62 13.28 27.32
C PHE A 74 -17.88 14.01 28.44
N ASN A 75 -16.79 13.42 28.94
CA ASN A 75 -15.89 14.06 29.91
C ASN A 75 -14.57 14.48 29.23
N PRO A 76 -14.31 15.80 29.05
CA PRO A 76 -13.09 16.28 28.38
C PRO A 76 -11.81 16.06 29.18
N ASP A 77 -11.90 15.80 30.49
CA ASP A 77 -10.74 15.53 31.35
C ASP A 77 -10.29 14.05 31.30
N VAL A 78 -11.01 13.19 30.56
CA VAL A 78 -10.71 11.76 30.43
C VAL A 78 -10.12 11.49 29.04
N ASP A 79 -8.89 10.96 29.01
CA ASP A 79 -8.25 10.51 27.78
C ASP A 79 -9.09 9.44 27.07
N GLN A 80 -9.32 9.61 25.76
CA GLN A 80 -10.11 8.65 24.95
C GLN A 80 -9.48 7.26 24.85
N ARG A 81 -8.20 7.13 25.17
CA ARG A 81 -7.39 5.91 25.08
C ARG A 81 -6.44 5.84 26.28
N ASP A 82 -6.19 4.64 26.79
CA ASP A 82 -5.12 4.44 27.77
C ASP A 82 -3.75 4.43 27.05
N TYR A 83 -3.18 5.62 26.84
CA TYR A 83 -1.86 5.78 26.22
C TYR A 83 -0.75 5.06 27.01
N GLY A 84 -0.93 4.83 28.31
CA GLY A 84 0.02 4.07 29.15
C GLY A 84 0.14 2.60 28.73
N THR A 85 -0.95 2.00 28.24
CA THR A 85 -0.94 0.63 27.70
C THR A 85 -0.26 0.52 26.33
N ILE A 86 -0.13 1.62 25.58
CA ILE A 86 0.52 1.63 24.27
C ILE A 86 2.04 1.44 24.47
N ASN A 87 2.51 0.23 24.18
CA ASN A 87 3.93 -0.15 24.29
C ASN A 87 4.47 -0.57 22.92
N LEU A 88 4.96 0.41 22.16
CA LEU A 88 5.55 0.17 20.86
C LEU A 88 6.98 -0.39 20.98
N PRO A 89 7.34 -1.44 20.23
CA PRO A 89 8.72 -1.92 20.14
C PRO A 89 9.59 -0.86 19.44
N VAL A 90 10.38 -0.14 20.24
CA VAL A 90 11.42 0.81 19.79
C VAL A 90 12.75 0.08 19.74
N PHE A 91 13.44 0.16 18.60
CA PHE A 91 14.76 -0.46 18.40
C PHE A 91 15.82 0.62 18.20
N THR A 92 16.60 0.90 19.24
CA THR A 92 17.64 1.93 19.25
C THR A 92 18.94 1.38 18.65
N CYS A 93 18.93 1.20 17.33
CA CYS A 93 20.09 0.72 16.57
C CYS A 93 21.05 1.86 16.21
N SER A 94 22.32 1.70 16.58
CA SER A 94 23.40 2.59 16.15
C SER A 94 23.82 2.28 14.71
N ASN A 95 23.59 3.22 13.78
CA ASN A 95 24.06 3.10 12.39
C ASN A 95 25.57 2.81 12.30
N ARG A 96 26.36 3.23 13.28
CA ARG A 96 27.82 3.09 13.26
C ARG A 96 28.32 1.67 13.59
N ASP A 97 27.50 0.88 14.28
CA ASP A 97 27.82 -0.50 14.67
C ASP A 97 27.26 -1.53 13.67
N HIS A 98 26.46 -1.08 12.69
CA HIS A 98 25.89 -1.93 11.63
C HIS A 98 26.59 -1.79 10.27
N VAL A 99 27.34 -0.71 10.03
CA VAL A 99 28.13 -0.59 8.78
C VAL A 99 29.23 -1.63 8.77
N GLN A 100 29.04 -2.65 7.95
CA GLN A 100 29.87 -3.85 7.79
C GLN A 100 31.17 -3.54 7.02
N GLY A 101 31.95 -2.57 7.52
CA GLY A 101 33.21 -2.12 6.95
C GLY A 101 34.40 -2.39 7.86
N ASP A 102 35.14 -3.46 7.56
CA ASP A 102 36.53 -3.74 7.98
C ASP A 102 36.89 -3.74 9.48
N GLY A 103 35.92 -3.90 10.38
CA GLY A 103 36.19 -4.06 11.81
C GLY A 103 35.23 -5.01 12.53
N ASP A 104 35.77 -5.81 13.46
CA ASP A 104 34.96 -6.53 14.45
C ASP A 104 34.09 -5.52 15.22
N ALA A 105 32.82 -5.87 15.48
CA ALA A 105 31.85 -5.00 16.16
C ALA A 105 32.27 -4.69 17.60
N ALA A 106 33.07 -3.64 17.79
CA ALA A 106 33.81 -3.35 19.01
C ALA A 106 32.92 -3.10 20.26
N CYS A 107 31.65 -2.78 20.06
CA CYS A 107 30.72 -2.38 21.13
C CYS A 107 29.93 -3.54 21.74
N PHE A 108 29.75 -4.66 21.05
CA PHE A 108 28.81 -5.72 21.45
C PHE A 108 29.42 -7.11 21.46
N SER A 109 29.42 -7.75 22.64
CA SER A 109 29.82 -9.15 22.82
C SER A 109 28.71 -10.16 22.49
N ASN A 110 27.49 -9.69 22.26
CA ASN A 110 26.30 -10.49 21.97
C ASN A 110 25.43 -9.74 20.96
N VAL A 111 24.92 -10.42 19.95
CA VAL A 111 24.09 -9.83 18.89
C VAL A 111 22.73 -9.41 19.42
N GLU A 112 22.18 -10.10 20.42
CA GLU A 112 20.89 -9.75 21.04
C GLU A 112 20.92 -8.36 21.71
N ASP A 113 22.08 -7.93 22.23
CA ASP A 113 22.26 -6.61 22.86
C ASP A 113 22.08 -5.43 21.86
N THR A 114 22.09 -5.70 20.55
CA THR A 114 21.92 -4.69 19.49
C THR A 114 20.45 -4.38 19.16
N GLY A 115 19.51 -5.22 19.61
CA GLY A 115 18.10 -5.17 19.20
C GLY A 115 17.83 -5.59 17.74
N ILE A 116 18.87 -5.78 16.91
CA ILE A 116 18.73 -6.14 15.49
C ILE A 116 18.01 -7.49 15.31
N PRO A 117 18.30 -8.58 16.06
CA PRO A 117 17.56 -9.84 15.90
C PRO A 117 16.06 -9.71 16.15
N ALA A 118 15.66 -8.84 17.09
CA ALA A 118 14.26 -8.57 17.39
C ALA A 118 13.61 -7.68 16.32
N LEU A 119 14.34 -6.69 15.79
CA LEU A 119 13.92 -5.90 14.63
C LEU A 119 13.72 -6.79 13.40
N THR A 120 14.70 -7.62 13.04
CA THR A 120 14.63 -8.56 11.91
C THR A 120 13.51 -9.59 12.08
N ARG A 121 13.24 -10.06 13.30
CA ARG A 121 12.10 -10.92 13.58
C ARG A 121 10.76 -10.20 13.37
N LYS A 122 10.66 -8.93 13.78
CA LYS A 122 9.45 -8.12 13.61
C LYS A 122 9.22 -7.70 12.15
N SER A 123 10.25 -7.22 11.45
CA SER A 123 10.18 -6.88 10.03
C SER A 123 9.92 -8.13 9.19
N GLY A 124 10.60 -9.25 9.50
CA GLY A 124 10.32 -10.55 8.89
C GLY A 124 8.87 -11.00 9.08
N ALA A 125 8.30 -10.86 10.29
CA ALA A 125 6.89 -11.17 10.53
C ALA A 125 5.92 -10.26 9.74
N SER A 126 6.22 -8.96 9.63
CA SER A 126 5.43 -8.04 8.80
C SER A 126 5.55 -8.35 7.29
N SER A 127 6.77 -8.60 6.79
CA SER A 127 7.01 -8.98 5.40
C SER A 127 6.35 -10.33 5.08
N LEU A 128 6.38 -11.29 6.00
CA LEU A 128 5.66 -12.56 5.85
C LEU A 128 4.15 -12.36 5.71
N ARG A 129 3.53 -11.45 6.49
CA ARG A 129 2.10 -11.13 6.32
C ARG A 129 1.79 -10.54 4.94
N TRP A 130 2.61 -9.61 4.46
CA TRP A 130 2.48 -9.04 3.11
C TRP A 130 2.69 -10.10 2.01
N HIS A 131 3.74 -10.92 2.12
CA HIS A 131 4.02 -11.99 1.16
C HIS A 131 2.93 -13.06 1.14
N LEU A 132 2.34 -13.38 2.30
CA LEU A 132 1.23 -14.31 2.44
C LEU A 132 -0.01 -13.79 1.67
N GLU A 133 -0.32 -12.50 1.79
CA GLU A 133 -1.44 -11.89 1.05
C GLU A 133 -1.19 -11.85 -0.46
N LEU A 134 0.00 -11.43 -0.89
CA LEU A 134 0.41 -11.49 -2.30
C LEU A 134 0.38 -12.93 -2.86
N THR A 135 0.72 -13.92 -2.03
CA THR A 135 0.69 -15.34 -2.38
C THR A 135 -0.76 -15.85 -2.51
N ARG A 136 -1.71 -15.38 -1.69
CA ARG A 136 -3.14 -15.67 -1.86
C ARG A 136 -3.67 -15.09 -3.17
N ILE A 137 -3.36 -13.84 -3.46
CA ILE A 137 -3.75 -13.17 -4.72
C ILE A 137 -3.19 -13.95 -5.92
N PHE A 138 -1.91 -14.34 -5.87
CA PHE A 138 -1.28 -15.17 -6.89
C PHE A 138 -1.96 -16.55 -7.03
N PHE A 139 -2.24 -17.26 -5.93
CA PHE A 139 -2.93 -18.55 -5.99
C PHE A 139 -4.39 -18.42 -6.43
N ASN A 140 -5.07 -17.29 -6.21
CA ASN A 140 -6.40 -17.01 -6.77
C ASN A 140 -6.32 -16.85 -8.29
N SER A 141 -5.41 -16.00 -8.79
CA SER A 141 -5.16 -15.86 -10.23
C SER A 141 -4.78 -17.20 -10.89
N LEU A 142 -3.89 -17.99 -10.27
CA LEU A 142 -3.47 -19.29 -10.79
C LEU A 142 -4.62 -20.32 -10.86
N MET A 143 -5.56 -20.31 -9.91
CA MET A 143 -6.76 -21.16 -9.95
C MET A 143 -7.75 -20.70 -11.04
N VAL A 144 -7.97 -19.38 -11.18
CA VAL A 144 -8.79 -18.81 -12.28
C VAL A 144 -8.22 -19.24 -13.62
N PHE A 145 -6.91 -19.11 -13.82
CA PHE A 145 -6.20 -19.57 -15.02
C PHE A 145 -6.32 -21.09 -15.26
N CYS A 146 -6.15 -21.92 -14.24
CA CYS A 146 -6.31 -23.38 -14.37
C CYS A 146 -7.75 -23.77 -14.77
N ASN A 147 -8.76 -23.09 -14.21
CA ASN A 147 -10.16 -23.29 -14.58
C ASN A 147 -10.46 -22.81 -16.01
N GLY A 148 -9.92 -21.66 -16.42
CA GLY A 148 -9.99 -21.18 -17.81
C GLY A 148 -9.41 -22.18 -18.81
N LEU A 149 -8.22 -22.74 -18.52
CA LEU A 149 -7.64 -23.81 -19.32
C LEU A 149 -8.48 -25.09 -19.32
N HIS A 150 -9.06 -25.51 -18.19
CA HIS A 150 -9.97 -26.65 -18.19
C HIS A 150 -11.21 -26.42 -19.06
N ASN A 151 -11.83 -25.23 -18.99
CA ASN A 151 -13.00 -24.86 -19.79
C ASN A 151 -12.66 -24.83 -21.29
N TYR A 152 -11.57 -24.16 -21.67
CA TYR A 152 -11.08 -24.09 -23.05
C TYR A 152 -10.80 -25.48 -23.63
N VAL A 153 -10.09 -26.31 -22.86
CA VAL A 153 -9.55 -27.57 -23.38
C VAL A 153 -10.58 -28.71 -23.38
N ALA A 154 -11.52 -28.72 -22.43
CA ALA A 154 -12.61 -29.69 -22.42
C ALA A 154 -13.56 -29.53 -23.63
N GLY A 155 -13.66 -28.30 -24.15
CA GLY A 155 -14.60 -27.93 -25.20
C GLY A 155 -16.04 -27.86 -24.68
N ILE A 156 -16.77 -26.83 -25.06
CA ILE A 156 -18.16 -26.68 -24.64
C ILE A 156 -19.04 -27.55 -25.53
N GLN A 157 -19.46 -28.71 -25.00
CA GLN A 157 -20.33 -29.65 -25.70
C GLN A 157 -21.71 -29.04 -25.97
N GLY A 158 -22.26 -29.29 -27.15
CA GLY A 158 -23.60 -28.80 -27.54
C GLY A 158 -23.66 -27.37 -28.04
N VAL A 159 -22.52 -26.69 -28.23
CA VAL A 159 -22.44 -25.33 -28.79
C VAL A 159 -22.13 -25.41 -30.28
N THR A 160 -22.94 -24.76 -31.12
CA THR A 160 -22.68 -24.74 -32.57
C THR A 160 -21.63 -23.68 -32.93
N PRO A 161 -20.89 -23.84 -34.04
CA PRO A 161 -19.98 -22.80 -34.52
C PRO A 161 -20.68 -21.46 -34.77
N ALA A 162 -21.97 -21.48 -35.15
CA ALA A 162 -22.77 -20.27 -35.35
C ALA A 162 -23.04 -19.52 -34.04
N ASP A 163 -23.25 -20.23 -32.92
CA ASP A 163 -23.44 -19.61 -31.60
C ASP A 163 -22.15 -18.92 -31.12
N ARG A 164 -21.00 -19.54 -31.42
CA ARG A 164 -19.67 -18.96 -31.11
C ARG A 164 -19.41 -17.72 -31.94
N GLU A 165 -19.66 -17.77 -33.25
CA GLU A 165 -19.50 -16.62 -34.14
C GLU A 165 -20.45 -15.47 -33.78
N ALA A 166 -21.68 -15.77 -33.32
CA ALA A 166 -22.63 -14.77 -32.84
C ALA A 166 -22.17 -14.09 -31.53
N LEU A 167 -21.53 -14.82 -30.61
CA LEU A 167 -20.87 -14.20 -29.45
C LEU A 167 -19.65 -13.38 -29.88
N ARG A 168 -18.79 -13.95 -30.73
CA ARG A 168 -17.59 -13.29 -31.26
C ARG A 168 -17.91 -11.94 -31.88
N LYS A 169 -18.85 -11.90 -32.82
CA LYS A 169 -19.29 -10.67 -33.49
C LYS A 169 -19.84 -9.59 -32.53
N LYS A 170 -20.22 -9.95 -31.30
CA LYS A 170 -20.72 -9.03 -30.29
C LYS A 170 -19.67 -8.66 -29.22
N TRP A 171 -18.72 -9.54 -28.93
CA TRP A 171 -17.85 -9.47 -27.75
C TRP A 171 -16.36 -9.75 -28.05
N ASP A 172 -15.96 -9.82 -29.31
CA ASP A 172 -14.57 -9.69 -29.74
C ASP A 172 -14.33 -8.20 -29.99
N SER A 173 -13.32 -7.60 -29.34
CA SER A 173 -12.96 -6.20 -29.56
C SER A 173 -12.57 -5.94 -31.00
N GLY A 174 -12.09 -6.99 -31.70
CA GLY A 174 -11.74 -6.89 -33.08
C GLY A 174 -10.69 -5.82 -33.26
N VAL A 175 -9.45 -6.13 -32.86
CA VAL A 175 -8.33 -5.64 -33.67
C VAL A 175 -8.51 -6.30 -35.04
N GLU A 176 -9.37 -5.68 -35.85
CA GLU A 176 -9.32 -5.83 -37.29
C GLU A 176 -7.89 -5.43 -37.61
N ASN A 177 -7.08 -6.44 -37.95
CA ASN A 177 -5.84 -6.23 -38.65
C ASN A 177 -6.22 -5.52 -39.96
N ASN A 178 -6.30 -4.19 -39.90
CA ASN A 178 -5.90 -3.33 -40.99
C ASN A 178 -4.38 -3.50 -41.18
N ASP A 179 -4.01 -4.73 -41.55
CA ASP A 179 -2.98 -5.01 -42.55
C ASP A 179 -3.54 -4.54 -43.92
N GLU A 180 -4.12 -3.32 -43.96
CA GLU A 180 -4.11 -2.53 -45.19
C GLU A 180 -2.62 -2.37 -45.45
N GLU A 181 -2.13 -3.00 -46.51
CA GLU A 181 -0.74 -2.97 -46.93
C GLU A 181 -0.38 -1.49 -47.15
N GLU A 182 0.17 -0.83 -46.12
CA GLU A 182 0.77 0.50 -46.25
C GLU A 182 1.95 0.33 -47.20
N ASP A 183 1.68 0.56 -48.49
CA ASP A 183 2.66 0.57 -49.56
C ASP A 183 3.86 1.41 -49.10
N GLU A 184 5.03 0.75 -48.94
CA GLU A 184 6.26 1.35 -48.41
C GLU A 184 6.84 2.41 -49.39
N GLU A 185 6.18 3.56 -49.53
CA GLU A 185 6.69 4.72 -50.26
C GLU A 185 7.73 5.49 -49.42
N ASP A 186 8.91 4.90 -49.27
CA ASP A 186 10.24 5.54 -49.38
C ASP A 186 10.47 6.94 -48.71
N ASP A 187 9.85 7.30 -47.58
CA ASP A 187 10.16 8.57 -46.90
C ASP A 187 11.36 8.45 -45.94
N GLN A 188 12.56 8.77 -46.45
CA GLN A 188 13.81 8.87 -45.69
C GLN A 188 13.88 10.17 -44.85
N GLY A 189 12.85 10.40 -44.04
CA GLY A 189 12.60 11.62 -43.27
C GLY A 189 13.25 11.70 -41.89
N ASN A 190 14.57 11.91 -41.84
CA ASN A 190 15.32 12.56 -40.75
C ASN A 190 14.70 12.50 -39.31
N PHE A 191 14.91 11.38 -38.59
CA PHE A 191 14.60 11.28 -37.15
C PHE A 191 15.45 12.25 -36.31
N GLN A 192 14.91 13.42 -36.03
CA GLN A 192 15.43 14.35 -35.04
C GLN A 192 14.70 14.11 -33.72
N MET A 193 15.34 13.43 -32.76
CA MET A 193 14.76 13.20 -31.44
C MET A 193 14.73 14.52 -30.65
N ASP A 194 13.58 15.17 -30.63
CA ASP A 194 13.30 16.26 -29.68
C ASP A 194 13.04 15.65 -28.29
N LEU A 195 13.84 16.06 -27.31
CA LEU A 195 13.94 15.43 -25.99
C LEU A 195 12.97 15.99 -24.94
N ASP A 196 11.97 16.76 -25.39
CA ASP A 196 11.01 17.47 -24.55
C ASP A 196 9.57 16.89 -24.62
N GLU A 197 9.35 15.82 -25.40
CA GLU A 197 8.06 15.11 -25.42
C GLU A 197 7.89 14.22 -24.17
N ASP A 198 6.70 14.29 -23.57
CA ASP A 198 6.33 13.53 -22.38
C ASP A 198 6.30 12.02 -22.72
N PRO A 199 7.10 11.16 -22.06
CA PRO A 199 7.15 9.73 -22.36
C PRO A 199 5.84 8.97 -22.09
N PHE A 200 4.79 9.66 -21.61
CA PHE A 200 3.43 9.13 -21.48
C PHE A 200 2.42 9.69 -22.51
N ALA A 201 2.78 10.70 -23.31
CA ALA A 201 1.90 11.26 -24.34
C ALA A 201 1.67 10.29 -25.53
N ASP A 202 2.68 9.49 -25.85
CA ASP A 202 2.66 8.51 -26.96
C ASP A 202 2.03 7.15 -26.59
N ILE A 203 1.39 7.03 -25.42
CA ILE A 203 0.50 5.87 -25.20
C ILE A 203 -0.67 6.04 -26.20
N PRO A 204 -0.85 5.14 -27.19
CA PRO A 204 -1.84 5.35 -28.23
C PRO A 204 -3.22 5.51 -27.58
N SER A 205 -3.86 6.66 -27.80
CA SER A 205 -5.15 6.93 -27.20
C SER A 205 -6.13 5.83 -27.61
N LEU A 206 -6.66 5.10 -26.62
CA LEU A 206 -7.60 3.99 -26.82
C LEU A 206 -8.89 4.39 -27.57
N SER A 207 -9.08 5.70 -27.83
CA SER A 207 -10.18 6.28 -28.61
C SER A 207 -10.00 6.21 -30.14
N GLY A 208 -8.85 5.78 -30.65
CA GLY A 208 -8.51 5.86 -32.09
C GLY A 208 -9.01 4.71 -32.98
N LEU A 209 -9.38 3.57 -32.39
CA LEU A 209 -9.73 2.34 -33.12
C LEU A 209 -11.23 2.06 -32.95
N GLY A 210 -12.05 2.43 -33.95
CA GLY A 210 -13.50 2.32 -33.87
C GLY A 210 -14.03 0.90 -34.14
N GLY A 211 -13.99 0.03 -33.13
CA GLY A 211 -14.48 -1.35 -33.16
C GLY A 211 -15.83 -1.49 -32.43
N ALA A 212 -16.94 -1.34 -33.17
CA ALA A 212 -18.30 -1.12 -32.62
C ALA A 212 -18.92 -2.24 -31.74
N GLY A 213 -18.18 -3.31 -31.42
CA GLY A 213 -18.61 -4.37 -30.48
C GLY A 213 -18.23 -4.09 -29.03
N LEU A 214 -16.98 -3.72 -28.76
CA LEU A 214 -16.39 -3.77 -27.42
C LEU A 214 -15.79 -2.46 -26.92
N ASP A 215 -15.71 -1.41 -27.76
CA ASP A 215 -15.45 -0.01 -27.33
C ASP A 215 -16.33 0.43 -26.13
N THR A 216 -17.52 -0.18 -26.03
CA THR A 216 -18.50 0.04 -24.96
C THR A 216 -17.99 -0.33 -23.55
N MET A 217 -17.11 -1.32 -23.41
CA MET A 217 -16.63 -1.75 -22.08
C MET A 217 -15.54 -0.82 -21.52
N PRO A 218 -14.50 -0.44 -22.29
CA PRO A 218 -13.62 0.66 -21.89
C PRO A 218 -14.38 1.97 -21.67
N SER A 219 -15.43 2.28 -22.47
CA SER A 219 -16.20 3.52 -22.28
C SER A 219 -16.98 3.53 -20.96
N ASP A 220 -17.73 2.46 -20.64
CA ASP A 220 -18.51 2.37 -19.39
C ASP A 220 -17.60 2.48 -18.15
N PHE A 221 -16.42 1.87 -18.21
CA PHE A 221 -15.43 1.99 -17.14
C PHE A 221 -14.75 3.36 -17.08
N THR A 222 -14.44 3.97 -18.23
CA THR A 222 -13.87 5.32 -18.28
C THR A 222 -14.88 6.35 -17.78
N GLU A 223 -16.17 6.19 -18.07
CA GLU A 223 -17.24 7.00 -17.50
C GLU A 223 -17.34 6.80 -15.98
N ALA A 224 -17.33 5.55 -15.48
CA ALA A 224 -17.36 5.29 -14.05
C ALA A 224 -16.14 5.89 -13.31
N VAL A 225 -14.95 5.80 -13.89
CA VAL A 225 -13.72 6.44 -13.38
C VAL A 225 -13.87 7.97 -13.41
N ALA A 226 -14.30 8.56 -14.53
CA ALA A 226 -14.48 10.00 -14.66
C ALA A 226 -15.52 10.56 -13.67
N VAL A 227 -16.67 9.90 -13.50
CA VAL A 227 -17.69 10.28 -12.51
C VAL A 227 -17.11 10.26 -11.09
N CYS A 228 -16.34 9.23 -10.74
CA CYS A 228 -15.73 9.13 -9.41
C CYS A 228 -14.61 10.15 -9.19
N THR A 229 -13.81 10.47 -10.22
CA THR A 229 -12.84 11.56 -10.20
C THR A 229 -13.52 12.90 -9.97
N GLU A 230 -14.57 13.22 -10.74
CA GLU A 230 -15.30 14.48 -10.61
C GLU A 230 -16.01 14.60 -9.25
N ASP A 231 -16.54 13.51 -8.71
CA ASP A 231 -17.07 13.48 -7.34
C ASP A 231 -15.98 13.64 -6.28
N LEU A 232 -14.75 13.15 -6.52
CA LEU A 232 -13.62 13.34 -5.63
C LEU A 232 -13.16 14.81 -5.62
N LYS A 233 -12.97 15.43 -6.80
CA LYS A 233 -12.69 16.88 -6.94
C LYS A 233 -13.75 17.73 -6.27
N LYS A 234 -15.04 17.50 -6.56
CA LYS A 234 -16.16 18.22 -5.92
C LYS A 234 -16.15 18.06 -4.41
N LYS A 235 -15.77 16.89 -3.86
CA LYS A 235 -15.66 16.71 -2.40
C LYS A 235 -14.40 17.36 -1.82
N PHE A 236 -13.33 17.52 -2.59
CA PHE A 236 -12.15 18.28 -2.20
C PHE A 236 -12.46 19.78 -2.17
N GLN A 237 -13.10 20.31 -3.22
CA GLN A 237 -13.61 21.68 -3.27
C GLN A 237 -14.59 21.94 -2.11
N ASN A 238 -15.73 21.25 -2.07
CA ASN A 238 -16.76 21.47 -1.03
C ASN A 238 -16.28 21.22 0.41
N GLY A 239 -15.33 20.31 0.63
CA GLY A 239 -14.86 19.93 1.96
C GLY A 239 -13.64 20.70 2.47
N LEU A 240 -12.78 21.15 1.55
CA LEU A 240 -11.46 21.69 1.84
C LEU A 240 -11.27 23.14 1.38
N GLU A 241 -11.80 23.57 0.24
CA GLU A 241 -11.60 24.92 -0.32
C GLU A 241 -11.96 26.01 0.70
N GLU A 242 -13.14 25.93 1.30
CA GLU A 242 -13.60 26.86 2.33
C GLU A 242 -12.72 26.81 3.59
N LYS A 243 -12.18 25.64 3.97
CA LYS A 243 -11.28 25.51 5.13
C LYS A 243 -9.87 25.99 4.85
N CYS A 244 -9.39 25.85 3.62
CA CYS A 244 -8.15 26.43 3.15
C CYS A 244 -8.27 27.95 3.10
N ARG A 245 -9.36 28.52 2.58
CA ARG A 245 -9.61 29.98 2.57
C ARG A 245 -9.77 30.57 3.97
N ILE A 246 -10.60 29.97 4.83
CA ILE A 246 -10.69 30.38 6.25
C ILE A 246 -9.31 30.27 6.91
N GLY A 247 -8.59 29.16 6.69
CA GLY A 247 -7.27 28.91 7.26
C GLY A 247 -6.21 29.92 6.81
N ALA A 248 -6.21 30.30 5.53
CA ALA A 248 -5.36 31.32 4.94
C ALA A 248 -5.66 32.70 5.53
N ALA A 249 -6.94 33.09 5.62
CA ALA A 249 -7.35 34.35 6.25
C ALA A 249 -6.95 34.41 7.75
N ASP A 250 -7.16 33.31 8.49
CA ASP A 250 -6.77 33.18 9.89
C ASP A 250 -5.24 33.23 10.10
N ALA A 251 -4.48 32.67 9.17
CA ALA A 251 -3.02 32.73 9.16
C ALA A 251 -2.53 34.13 8.79
N SER A 252 -3.13 34.79 7.80
CA SER A 252 -2.81 36.17 7.38
C SER A 252 -3.01 37.15 8.53
N ALA A 253 -4.19 37.10 9.18
CA ALA A 253 -4.51 37.93 10.32
C ALA A 253 -3.50 37.79 11.48
N LYS A 254 -2.91 36.60 11.66
CA LYS A 254 -1.93 36.28 12.71
C LYS A 254 -0.47 36.38 12.25
N ALA A 255 -0.19 36.55 10.96
CA ALA A 255 1.16 36.49 10.40
C ALA A 255 2.07 37.60 10.96
N VAL A 256 1.55 38.84 11.02
CA VAL A 256 2.31 40.00 11.55
C VAL A 256 2.59 39.83 13.04
N GLU A 257 1.58 39.47 13.85
CA GLU A 257 1.75 39.20 15.29
C GLU A 257 2.76 38.08 15.54
N THR A 258 2.69 36.99 14.77
CA THR A 258 3.61 35.84 14.87
C THR A 258 5.04 36.23 14.49
N SER A 259 5.21 37.07 13.46
CA SER A 259 6.50 37.63 13.05
C SER A 259 7.11 38.50 14.15
N ASP A 260 6.34 39.42 14.71
CA ASP A 260 6.81 40.40 15.71
C ASP A 260 7.05 39.75 17.08
N SER A 261 6.24 38.76 17.46
CA SER A 261 6.48 37.89 18.62
C SER A 261 7.78 37.07 18.44
N SER A 262 8.02 36.52 17.24
CA SER A 262 9.28 35.86 16.90
C SER A 262 10.48 36.82 16.81
N ALA A 263 10.27 38.09 16.47
CA ALA A 263 11.31 39.11 16.38
C ALA A 263 11.72 39.66 17.75
N SER A 264 10.75 39.90 18.63
CA SER A 264 10.96 40.39 19.99
C SER A 264 11.58 39.33 20.92
N SER A 265 11.21 38.06 20.74
CA SER A 265 11.71 36.95 21.56
C SER A 265 13.14 36.50 21.27
N CYS A 266 13.84 37.04 20.26
CA CYS A 266 15.22 36.67 19.98
C CYS A 266 16.16 37.81 19.58
N HIS A 267 17.41 37.75 20.07
CA HIS A 267 18.45 38.74 19.77
C HIS A 267 18.65 38.91 18.26
N TRP A 268 18.86 40.14 17.78
CA TRP A 268 18.80 40.47 16.33
C TRP A 268 19.73 39.64 15.44
N GLN A 269 20.88 39.18 15.96
CA GLN A 269 21.80 38.30 15.24
C GLN A 269 21.24 36.89 15.08
N THR A 270 20.50 36.41 16.07
CA THR A 270 19.75 35.14 16.07
C THR A 270 18.51 35.25 15.19
N TYR A 271 17.74 36.34 15.31
CA TYR A 271 16.64 36.63 14.37
C TYR A 271 17.16 36.64 12.93
N ARG A 272 18.27 37.35 12.66
CA ARG A 272 18.93 37.33 11.34
C ARG A 272 19.49 35.96 10.96
N ALA A 273 19.82 35.07 11.89
CA ALA A 273 20.19 33.69 11.55
C ALA A 273 18.95 32.81 11.23
N ARG A 274 17.78 33.17 11.77
CA ARG A 274 16.47 32.54 11.56
C ARG A 274 15.81 33.01 10.26
N THR A 275 15.73 34.32 10.04
CA THR A 275 15.02 35.00 8.93
C THR A 275 15.91 35.51 7.79
N SER A 276 17.23 35.34 7.83
CA SER A 276 18.06 35.65 6.65
C SER A 276 17.88 34.59 5.58
N LEU A 277 16.90 34.84 4.72
CA LEU A 277 17.03 34.59 3.29
C LEU A 277 18.38 35.12 2.77
N VAL A 278 18.79 34.58 1.63
CA VAL A 278 20.13 34.72 1.06
C VAL A 278 20.45 36.16 0.63
N ARG A 279 21.73 36.54 0.78
CA ARG A 279 22.42 37.60 0.01
C ARG A 279 23.73 37.02 -0.55
N PHE A 280 23.88 37.00 -1.88
CA PHE A 280 25.05 36.51 -2.64
C PHE A 280 26.36 37.33 -2.51
N SER A 281 26.97 37.43 -1.33
CA SER A 281 28.31 38.04 -1.29
C SER A 281 29.31 37.17 -2.06
N ARG A 282 29.87 37.69 -3.17
CA ARG A 282 30.69 36.96 -4.17
C ARG A 282 32.03 36.39 -3.66
N TYR A 283 32.35 36.48 -2.36
CA TYR A 283 33.63 36.01 -1.81
C TYR A 283 33.52 34.68 -1.05
N LYS A 284 33.90 33.60 -1.75
CA LYS A 284 34.25 32.30 -1.17
C LYS A 284 35.42 32.47 -0.18
N ARG A 285 35.40 31.78 0.99
CA ARG A 285 36.10 30.48 1.15
C ARG A 285 36.06 29.79 2.53
N SER A 286 35.74 30.45 3.66
CA SER A 286 36.03 29.87 5.00
C SER A 286 34.91 29.84 6.06
N TYR A 287 33.63 29.98 5.70
CA TYR A 287 32.51 29.88 6.67
C TYR A 287 31.37 28.98 6.18
N HIS A 288 31.63 27.67 6.05
CA HIS A 288 30.63 26.66 5.63
C HIS A 288 29.84 25.99 6.78
N LEU A 289 30.15 26.28 8.04
CA LEU A 289 29.56 25.58 9.20
C LEU A 289 28.40 26.31 9.91
N VAL A 290 27.97 27.49 9.42
CA VAL A 290 26.78 28.19 9.94
C VAL A 290 25.75 28.35 8.82
N ARG A 291 25.26 27.22 8.31
CA ARG A 291 24.17 27.12 7.34
C ARG A 291 22.87 27.57 8.05
N ARG A 292 22.24 28.63 7.55
CA ARG A 292 21.10 29.31 8.21
C ARG A 292 19.82 28.51 8.01
N ARG A 293 18.92 28.53 9.00
CA ARG A 293 17.92 27.47 9.18
C ARG A 293 16.52 27.76 8.60
N HIS A 294 16.37 28.68 7.64
CA HIS A 294 15.10 28.88 6.91
C HIS A 294 13.83 28.97 7.82
N GLY A 295 13.83 29.85 8.83
CA GLY A 295 12.75 29.92 9.84
C GLY A 295 12.93 28.94 11.02
N VAL A 296 13.39 27.72 10.75
CA VAL A 296 13.55 26.56 11.66
C VAL A 296 14.74 26.70 12.66
N TRP A 297 14.72 27.67 13.58
CA TRP A 297 15.71 27.74 14.68
C TRP A 297 15.07 27.56 16.05
N ARG A 298 15.10 26.32 16.59
CA ARG A 298 14.44 25.87 17.85
C ARG A 298 12.91 25.98 17.86
N ARG A 299 12.37 26.91 17.10
CA ARG A 299 10.99 27.11 16.69
C ARG A 299 11.03 27.48 15.22
N ASP A 300 10.08 27.02 14.43
CA ASP A 300 9.96 27.40 13.02
C ASP A 300 8.97 28.55 12.86
N VAL A 301 9.43 29.72 12.38
CA VAL A 301 8.51 30.85 12.13
C VAL A 301 7.51 30.50 11.04
N ASN A 302 7.95 29.76 10.02
CA ASN A 302 7.12 29.45 8.87
C ASN A 302 6.01 28.48 9.31
N GLY A 303 6.38 27.37 9.96
CA GLY A 303 5.43 26.51 10.65
C GLY A 303 4.51 27.26 11.61
N GLU A 304 5.03 28.14 12.48
CA GLU A 304 4.22 28.96 13.41
C GLU A 304 3.20 29.86 12.69
N MET A 305 3.55 30.46 11.55
CA MET A 305 2.64 31.26 10.71
C MET A 305 1.58 30.39 10.00
N PHE A 306 1.93 29.17 9.59
CA PHE A 306 0.99 28.24 8.95
C PHE A 306 0.12 27.45 9.93
N VAL A 307 0.47 27.36 11.22
CA VAL A 307 -0.30 26.63 12.25
C VAL A 307 -1.80 26.96 12.25
N PRO A 308 -2.27 28.22 12.15
CA PRO A 308 -3.70 28.53 12.06
C PRO A 308 -4.36 27.87 10.84
N SER A 309 -3.73 27.97 9.67
CA SER A 309 -4.22 27.34 8.44
C SER A 309 -4.23 25.82 8.54
N THR A 310 -3.12 25.20 8.97
CA THR A 310 -3.02 23.76 9.17
C THR A 310 -4.06 23.24 10.16
N LYS A 311 -4.36 23.98 11.24
CA LYS A 311 -5.41 23.61 12.22
C LYS A 311 -6.82 23.68 11.64
N SER A 312 -7.12 24.69 10.80
CA SER A 312 -8.40 24.78 10.08
C SER A 312 -8.59 23.55 9.16
N ILE A 313 -7.57 23.27 8.35
CA ILE A 313 -7.59 22.22 7.31
C ILE A 313 -7.60 20.81 7.93
N ALA A 314 -6.81 20.55 8.97
CA ALA A 314 -6.58 19.20 9.50
C ALA A 314 -7.87 18.45 9.91
N SER A 315 -8.88 19.17 10.42
CA SER A 315 -10.16 18.57 10.81
C SER A 315 -10.99 18.11 9.60
N SER A 316 -11.08 18.94 8.55
CA SER A 316 -11.72 18.55 7.29
C SER A 316 -10.92 17.47 6.57
N TRP A 317 -9.58 17.59 6.52
CA TRP A 317 -8.69 16.59 5.93
C TRP A 317 -8.87 15.22 6.59
N GLY A 318 -8.88 15.18 7.92
CA GLY A 318 -9.12 13.95 8.67
C GLY A 318 -10.46 13.30 8.33
N LYS A 319 -11.56 14.07 8.31
CA LYS A 319 -12.88 13.56 7.89
C LYS A 319 -12.91 13.10 6.43
N LEU A 320 -12.29 13.87 5.55
CA LEU A 320 -12.21 13.64 4.11
C LEU A 320 -11.50 12.33 3.74
N PHE A 321 -10.50 11.90 4.51
CA PHE A 321 -9.84 10.59 4.36
C PHE A 321 -10.39 9.49 5.29
N GLN A 322 -11.28 9.82 6.24
CA GLN A 322 -12.03 8.83 7.03
C GLN A 322 -13.28 8.33 6.32
N ASP A 323 -13.89 9.16 5.46
CA ASP A 323 -14.84 8.69 4.45
C ASP A 323 -14.13 7.68 3.54
N ASP A 324 -14.59 6.42 3.52
CA ASP A 324 -14.07 5.42 2.59
C ASP A 324 -14.60 5.69 1.17
N ARG A 325 -14.01 6.68 0.52
CA ARG A 325 -14.40 7.16 -0.81
C ARG A 325 -14.12 6.12 -1.89
N LEU A 326 -13.09 5.31 -1.68
CA LEU A 326 -12.73 4.21 -2.57
C LEU A 326 -13.77 3.09 -2.54
N GLN A 327 -14.51 2.86 -1.43
CA GLN A 327 -15.68 1.96 -1.45
C GLN A 327 -16.75 2.40 -2.45
N SER A 328 -17.04 3.71 -2.59
CA SER A 328 -18.04 4.17 -3.56
C SER A 328 -17.59 3.95 -5.01
N PHE A 329 -16.30 4.14 -5.28
CA PHE A 329 -15.67 3.85 -6.57
C PHE A 329 -15.63 2.33 -6.87
N GLN A 330 -15.20 1.52 -5.91
CA GLN A 330 -15.21 0.07 -6.00
C GLN A 330 -16.62 -0.45 -6.27
N ALA A 331 -17.63 0.04 -5.54
CA ALA A 331 -19.02 -0.33 -5.76
C ALA A 331 -19.55 0.08 -7.14
N ALA A 332 -19.10 1.22 -7.69
CA ALA A 332 -19.44 1.65 -9.04
C ALA A 332 -18.86 0.72 -10.11
N ILE A 333 -17.55 0.41 -10.07
CA ILE A 333 -16.94 -0.50 -11.07
C ILE A 333 -17.44 -1.95 -10.85
N GLU A 334 -17.57 -2.42 -9.61
CA GLU A 334 -18.24 -3.71 -9.37
C GLU A 334 -19.66 -3.70 -9.95
N GLY A 335 -20.40 -2.60 -9.84
CA GLY A 335 -21.70 -2.40 -10.47
C GLY A 335 -21.64 -2.57 -12.00
N ALA A 336 -20.75 -1.85 -12.66
CA ALA A 336 -20.53 -1.92 -14.11
C ALA A 336 -20.15 -3.34 -14.57
N ILE A 337 -19.16 -3.97 -13.92
CA ILE A 337 -18.75 -5.37 -14.18
C ILE A 337 -19.92 -6.33 -13.99
N ASN A 338 -20.69 -6.20 -12.91
CA ASN A 338 -21.87 -7.03 -12.66
C ASN A 338 -22.99 -6.80 -13.69
N SER A 339 -23.07 -5.62 -14.33
CA SER A 339 -24.03 -5.36 -15.41
C SER A 339 -23.57 -6.03 -16.70
N LEU A 340 -22.34 -5.74 -17.12
CA LEU A 340 -21.73 -6.30 -18.32
C LEU A 340 -21.74 -7.83 -18.33
N LEU A 341 -21.35 -8.46 -17.21
CA LEU A 341 -21.37 -9.92 -17.09
C LEU A 341 -22.80 -10.52 -17.15
N LYS A 342 -23.83 -9.79 -16.68
CA LYS A 342 -25.23 -10.21 -16.86
C LYS A 342 -25.69 -10.05 -18.30
N ASP A 343 -25.26 -9.01 -18.99
CA ASP A 343 -25.63 -8.78 -20.40
C ASP A 343 -24.90 -9.75 -21.34
N PHE A 344 -23.69 -10.18 -20.95
CA PHE A 344 -23.01 -11.33 -21.51
C PHE A 344 -23.81 -12.63 -21.29
N GLU A 345 -24.18 -12.96 -20.05
CA GLU A 345 -24.98 -14.15 -19.69
C GLU A 345 -26.35 -14.20 -20.41
N LYS A 346 -26.99 -13.05 -20.61
CA LYS A 346 -28.24 -12.91 -21.39
C LYS A 346 -28.03 -13.18 -22.88
N SER A 347 -26.87 -12.79 -23.44
CA SER A 347 -26.55 -12.97 -24.86
C SER A 347 -26.07 -14.38 -25.22
N ALA A 348 -25.55 -15.12 -24.24
CA ALA A 348 -25.19 -16.52 -24.39
C ALA A 348 -26.43 -17.40 -24.69
N THR A 349 -26.28 -18.35 -25.62
CA THR A 349 -27.31 -19.35 -25.89
C THR A 349 -27.50 -20.29 -24.69
N THR A 350 -28.60 -21.04 -24.66
CA THR A 350 -28.98 -21.84 -23.48
C THR A 350 -27.93 -22.89 -23.08
N GLY A 351 -27.18 -23.45 -24.02
CA GLY A 351 -26.05 -24.36 -23.73
C GLY A 351 -24.77 -23.66 -23.27
N LEU A 352 -24.62 -22.37 -23.57
CA LEU A 352 -23.48 -21.54 -23.16
C LEU A 352 -23.70 -20.81 -21.83
N ARG A 353 -24.94 -20.69 -21.35
CA ARG A 353 -25.27 -19.87 -20.17
C ARG A 353 -24.56 -20.33 -18.89
N ASP A 354 -24.53 -21.62 -18.59
CA ASP A 354 -23.86 -22.13 -17.39
C ASP A 354 -22.32 -21.94 -17.46
N PRO A 355 -21.62 -22.29 -18.56
CA PRO A 355 -20.22 -21.90 -18.76
C PRO A 355 -19.97 -20.39 -18.65
N ALA A 356 -20.81 -19.56 -19.29
CA ALA A 356 -20.71 -18.11 -19.23
C ALA A 356 -20.84 -17.59 -17.79
N ARG A 357 -21.76 -18.14 -17.01
CA ARG A 357 -21.97 -17.79 -15.60
C ARG A 357 -20.81 -18.20 -14.70
N ILE A 358 -20.20 -19.36 -14.94
CA ILE A 358 -18.98 -19.81 -14.24
C ILE A 358 -17.81 -18.87 -14.57
N GLN A 359 -17.60 -18.58 -15.86
CA GLN A 359 -16.52 -17.72 -16.31
C GLN A 359 -16.69 -16.26 -15.85
N ALA A 360 -17.93 -15.75 -15.84
CA ALA A 360 -18.28 -14.46 -15.23
C ALA A 360 -17.95 -14.42 -13.73
N GLY A 361 -18.23 -15.50 -12.99
CA GLY A 361 -17.83 -15.64 -11.59
C GLY A 361 -16.31 -15.53 -11.39
N ALA A 362 -15.52 -16.17 -12.26
CA ALA A 362 -14.06 -16.07 -12.24
C ALA A 362 -13.55 -14.66 -12.58
N CYS A 363 -14.10 -14.02 -13.63
CA CYS A 363 -13.79 -12.65 -14.02
C CYS A 363 -14.05 -11.65 -12.89
N LYS A 364 -15.15 -11.83 -12.13
CA LYS A 364 -15.50 -10.98 -11.00
C LYS A 364 -14.49 -11.08 -9.84
N GLU A 365 -13.99 -12.27 -9.53
CA GLU A 365 -12.99 -12.42 -8.47
C GLU A 365 -11.60 -11.95 -8.91
N GLU A 366 -11.23 -12.09 -10.19
CA GLU A 366 -10.02 -11.44 -10.74
C GLU A 366 -10.13 -9.91 -10.72
N ALA A 367 -11.28 -9.35 -11.08
CA ALA A 367 -11.54 -7.91 -11.01
C ALA A 367 -11.33 -7.33 -9.60
N LYS A 368 -11.90 -7.95 -8.58
CA LYS A 368 -11.68 -7.55 -7.18
C LYS A 368 -10.20 -7.60 -6.78
N ALA A 369 -9.49 -8.66 -7.17
CA ALA A 369 -8.07 -8.81 -6.87
C ALA A 369 -7.22 -7.74 -7.58
N ALA A 370 -7.58 -7.35 -8.81
CA ALA A 370 -6.95 -6.26 -9.53
C ALA A 370 -7.22 -4.89 -8.88
N MET A 371 -8.47 -4.61 -8.47
CA MET A 371 -8.84 -3.36 -7.77
C MET A 371 -8.13 -3.22 -6.43
N GLN A 372 -8.03 -4.29 -5.63
CA GLN A 372 -7.27 -4.26 -4.37
C GLN A 372 -5.78 -3.96 -4.59
N LYS A 373 -5.24 -4.36 -5.75
CA LYS A 373 -3.87 -4.03 -6.14
C LYS A 373 -3.73 -2.57 -6.59
N SER A 374 -4.68 -2.00 -7.34
CA SER A 374 -4.60 -0.57 -7.71
C SER A 374 -4.78 0.35 -6.50
N MET A 375 -5.68 0.03 -5.57
CA MET A 375 -5.88 0.76 -4.32
C MET A 375 -4.63 0.83 -3.41
N THR A 376 -3.64 -0.07 -3.59
CA THR A 376 -2.38 -0.06 -2.82
C THR A 376 -1.25 0.75 -3.47
N VAL A 377 -1.43 1.23 -4.71
CA VAL A 377 -0.44 2.05 -5.44
C VAL A 377 -0.50 3.54 -5.08
N VAL A 378 -1.60 4.00 -4.46
CA VAL A 378 -1.88 5.41 -4.11
C VAL A 378 -0.96 5.97 -2.98
N ALA A 379 0.03 5.20 -2.51
CA ALA A 379 0.85 5.52 -1.35
C ALA A 379 2.17 6.29 -1.63
N GLU A 380 2.50 6.63 -2.89
CA GLU A 380 3.83 7.17 -3.26
C GLU A 380 3.81 8.63 -3.78
N LEU A 381 3.50 9.59 -2.90
CA LEU A 381 3.52 11.05 -3.17
C LEU A 381 4.71 11.80 -2.52
N ILE A 382 5.84 11.11 -2.34
CA ILE A 382 7.04 11.62 -1.65
C ILE A 382 8.01 12.47 -2.53
N PRO A 383 8.18 12.27 -3.86
CA PRO A 383 9.30 12.89 -4.61
C PRO A 383 9.26 14.40 -4.90
N THR A 384 8.15 15.10 -4.65
CA THR A 384 7.93 16.46 -5.17
C THR A 384 8.75 17.56 -4.47
N TYR A 385 9.31 17.30 -3.29
CA TYR A 385 10.00 18.31 -2.46
C TYR A 385 11.39 18.73 -2.97
N ASP A 386 12.05 17.93 -3.82
CA ASP A 386 13.48 18.12 -4.13
C ASP A 386 13.79 19.24 -5.14
N ARG A 387 12.81 19.67 -5.96
CA ARG A 387 13.03 20.67 -7.04
C ARG A 387 13.13 22.13 -6.58
N ALA A 388 12.73 22.47 -5.36
CA ALA A 388 12.61 23.86 -4.90
C ALA A 388 13.93 24.57 -4.52
N MET A 389 15.11 24.01 -4.83
CA MET A 389 16.38 24.35 -4.14
C MET A 389 17.38 25.26 -4.88
N GLU A 390 17.06 25.83 -6.05
CA GLU A 390 18.12 26.29 -6.98
C GLU A 390 18.49 27.80 -6.96
N GLU A 391 17.63 28.71 -6.47
CA GLU A 391 17.73 30.17 -6.76
C GLU A 391 18.44 31.10 -5.72
N ARG A 392 19.08 32.19 -6.20
CA ARG A 392 20.31 32.76 -5.58
C ARG A 392 20.71 34.23 -5.97
N GLY A 393 20.61 35.25 -5.08
CA GLY A 393 20.96 36.68 -5.39
C GLY A 393 21.39 37.64 -4.23
N THR A 394 21.95 38.84 -4.51
CA THR A 394 22.56 39.81 -3.52
C THR A 394 21.92 41.20 -3.52
N GLY A 395 22.02 41.93 -2.40
CA GLY A 395 21.60 43.34 -2.33
C GLY A 395 20.25 43.54 -1.63
N SER A 396 19.59 42.46 -1.22
CA SER A 396 18.36 42.42 -0.39
C SER A 396 18.58 42.87 1.08
N ILE A 397 18.97 42.04 2.06
CA ILE A 397 19.11 42.28 3.54
C ILE A 397 18.44 43.53 4.18
N LYS A 398 18.93 44.78 4.02
CA LYS A 398 18.25 45.94 4.65
C LYS A 398 16.90 46.20 3.97
N ARG A 399 16.87 46.12 2.62
CA ARG A 399 15.63 46.03 1.86
C ARG A 399 14.84 44.84 2.39
N GLN A 400 15.37 43.62 2.34
CA GLN A 400 14.79 42.36 2.87
C GLN A 400 14.30 42.34 4.35
N LYS A 401 14.43 43.39 5.15
CA LYS A 401 13.76 43.48 6.47
C LYS A 401 12.53 44.38 6.40
N GLU A 402 12.71 45.58 5.86
CA GLU A 402 11.67 46.58 5.65
C GLU A 402 10.72 46.14 4.54
N TYR A 403 11.28 45.62 3.45
CA TYR A 403 10.61 44.80 2.43
C TYR A 403 9.92 43.60 3.08
N PHE A 404 10.58 42.69 3.81
CA PHE A 404 9.90 41.47 4.30
C PHE A 404 8.78 41.73 5.32
N HIS A 405 8.84 42.82 6.10
CA HIS A 405 7.70 43.25 6.91
C HIS A 405 6.60 43.88 6.05
N ASN A 406 6.91 44.81 5.15
CA ASN A 406 5.92 45.43 4.26
C ASN A 406 5.37 44.46 3.19
N PHE A 407 6.10 43.39 2.87
CA PHE A 407 5.77 42.31 1.92
C PHE A 407 4.91 41.27 2.62
N ILE A 408 5.21 40.91 3.88
CA ILE A 408 4.22 40.17 4.67
C ILE A 408 2.98 41.04 4.89
N ASP A 409 3.07 42.35 5.14
CA ASP A 409 1.86 43.13 5.40
C ASP A 409 1.02 43.43 4.15
N ALA A 410 1.65 43.63 2.97
CA ALA A 410 0.97 43.87 1.70
C ALA A 410 0.57 42.57 0.98
N ASP A 411 1.42 41.54 1.04
CA ASP A 411 1.31 40.33 0.23
C ASP A 411 0.96 39.08 1.08
N LYS A 412 0.69 39.18 2.40
CA LYS A 412 0.22 38.03 3.22
C LYS A 412 -1.06 37.38 2.70
N ASP A 413 -1.99 38.19 2.21
CA ASP A 413 -3.27 37.71 1.73
C ASP A 413 -3.02 36.92 0.45
N ASP A 414 -2.34 37.52 -0.54
CA ASP A 414 -1.88 36.87 -1.77
C ASP A 414 -1.05 35.60 -1.50
N ILE A 415 0.01 35.64 -0.67
CA ILE A 415 0.89 34.49 -0.38
C ILE A 415 0.13 33.31 0.25
N LEU A 416 -0.89 33.59 1.07
CA LEU A 416 -1.66 32.56 1.77
C LEU A 416 -2.89 32.12 0.98
N SER A 417 -3.47 32.97 0.13
CA SER A 417 -4.49 32.56 -0.85
C SER A 417 -3.87 31.75 -1.98
N ASP A 418 -2.78 32.23 -2.60
CA ASP A 418 -2.01 31.50 -3.60
C ASP A 418 -1.50 30.18 -3.01
N GLY A 419 -1.09 30.18 -1.74
CA GLY A 419 -0.71 28.96 -1.02
C GLY A 419 -1.87 27.98 -0.81
N ALA A 420 -3.11 28.46 -0.66
CA ALA A 420 -4.31 27.63 -0.61
C ALA A 420 -4.70 27.11 -2.00
N ASP A 421 -4.63 27.96 -3.03
CA ASP A 421 -4.96 27.61 -4.41
C ASP A 421 -3.93 26.60 -4.96
N VAL A 422 -2.63 26.75 -4.70
CA VAL A 422 -1.58 25.76 -5.02
C VAL A 422 -1.82 24.40 -4.34
N ILE A 423 -2.40 24.37 -3.14
CA ILE A 423 -2.79 23.10 -2.47
C ILE A 423 -3.98 22.46 -3.19
N LEU A 424 -4.95 23.24 -3.66
CA LEU A 424 -6.14 22.76 -4.38
C LEU A 424 -5.77 22.29 -5.79
N ASP A 425 -4.98 23.06 -6.54
CA ASP A 425 -4.44 22.69 -7.85
C ASP A 425 -3.58 21.41 -7.74
N GLY A 426 -2.76 21.30 -6.69
CA GLY A 426 -1.95 20.10 -6.42
C GLY A 426 -2.80 18.87 -6.08
N LEU A 427 -3.95 19.05 -5.43
CA LEU A 427 -4.93 17.99 -5.21
C LEU A 427 -5.63 17.58 -6.50
N ASP A 428 -6.07 18.53 -7.32
CA ASP A 428 -6.72 18.25 -8.61
C ASP A 428 -5.73 17.56 -9.58
N GLN A 429 -4.45 17.95 -9.58
CA GLN A 429 -3.40 17.25 -10.34
C GLN A 429 -3.14 15.83 -9.81
N ALA A 430 -3.13 15.62 -8.49
CA ALA A 430 -3.00 14.29 -7.90
C ALA A 430 -4.18 13.40 -8.29
N VAL A 431 -5.40 13.95 -8.28
CA VAL A 431 -6.64 13.26 -8.69
C VAL A 431 -6.65 12.94 -10.18
N GLU A 432 -6.13 13.81 -11.05
CA GLU A 432 -5.95 13.53 -12.47
C GLU A 432 -4.89 12.45 -12.74
N THR A 433 -3.80 12.44 -11.95
CA THR A 433 -2.76 11.41 -12.01
C THR A 433 -3.34 10.05 -11.59
N GLU A 434 -4.13 10.02 -10.51
CA GLU A 434 -4.84 8.83 -10.06
C GLU A 434 -5.91 8.38 -11.07
N ARG A 435 -6.67 9.33 -11.67
CA ARG A 435 -7.63 9.04 -12.76
C ARG A 435 -6.95 8.32 -13.92
N ASN A 436 -5.81 8.83 -14.40
CA ASN A 436 -5.08 8.22 -15.50
C ASN A 436 -4.58 6.81 -15.14
N ALA A 437 -4.00 6.63 -13.94
CA ALA A 437 -3.56 5.32 -13.46
C ALA A 437 -4.73 4.31 -13.31
N LEU A 438 -5.89 4.78 -12.86
CA LEU A 438 -7.12 3.99 -12.75
C LEU A 438 -7.69 3.64 -14.15
N CYS A 439 -7.73 4.58 -15.09
CA CYS A 439 -8.12 4.30 -16.47
C CYS A 439 -7.23 3.20 -17.09
N THR A 440 -5.90 3.29 -16.95
CA THR A 440 -4.97 2.24 -17.41
C THR A 440 -5.23 0.91 -16.72
N SER A 441 -5.37 0.90 -15.38
CA SER A 441 -5.59 -0.33 -14.61
C SER A 441 -6.94 -0.99 -14.89
N VAL A 442 -7.98 -0.21 -15.21
CA VAL A 442 -9.31 -0.75 -15.53
C VAL A 442 -9.42 -1.12 -17.01
N GLY A 443 -8.68 -0.45 -17.91
CA GLY A 443 -8.47 -0.91 -19.29
C GLY A 443 -7.74 -2.26 -19.34
N GLU A 444 -6.65 -2.43 -18.58
CA GLU A 444 -6.00 -3.74 -18.39
C GLU A 444 -6.98 -4.80 -17.89
N LEU A 445 -7.88 -4.43 -16.96
CA LEU A 445 -8.88 -5.35 -16.44
C LEU A 445 -9.94 -5.70 -17.50
N ALA A 446 -10.38 -4.76 -18.33
CA ALA A 446 -11.29 -5.02 -19.43
C ALA A 446 -10.69 -6.06 -20.39
N ASN A 447 -9.45 -5.84 -20.83
CA ASN A 447 -8.72 -6.76 -21.71
C ASN A 447 -8.58 -8.17 -21.09
N ARG A 448 -8.35 -8.27 -19.78
CA ARG A 448 -8.32 -9.58 -19.08
C ARG A 448 -9.68 -10.25 -19.01
N ILE A 449 -10.76 -9.49 -18.80
CA ILE A 449 -12.12 -10.04 -18.81
C ILE A 449 -12.45 -10.54 -20.22
N GLU A 450 -12.11 -9.80 -21.26
CA GLU A 450 -12.26 -10.22 -22.66
C GLU A 450 -11.49 -11.52 -22.94
N VAL A 451 -10.18 -11.58 -22.65
CA VAL A 451 -9.36 -12.79 -22.84
C VAL A 451 -9.87 -13.98 -22.01
N ASN A 452 -10.40 -13.74 -20.81
CA ASN A 452 -11.05 -14.79 -20.02
C ASN A 452 -12.37 -15.27 -20.65
N LEU A 453 -13.12 -14.39 -21.31
CA LEU A 453 -14.37 -14.74 -21.98
C LEU A 453 -14.15 -15.32 -23.40
N SER A 454 -13.03 -15.01 -24.07
CA SER A 454 -12.73 -15.47 -25.44
C SER A 454 -12.72 -16.98 -25.59
N VAL A 455 -12.34 -17.67 -24.51
CA VAL A 455 -12.47 -19.12 -24.29
C VAL A 455 -13.84 -19.69 -24.71
N LEU A 456 -14.91 -18.89 -24.66
CA LEU A 456 -16.28 -19.30 -24.97
C LEU A 456 -16.63 -19.21 -26.47
N TRP A 457 -15.96 -18.34 -27.24
CA TRP A 457 -16.19 -18.17 -28.69
C TRP A 457 -15.03 -18.62 -29.59
N GLU A 458 -13.83 -18.76 -29.05
CA GLU A 458 -12.71 -19.35 -29.77
C GLU A 458 -13.02 -20.78 -30.24
N SER A 459 -12.79 -21.04 -31.52
CA SER A 459 -13.02 -22.36 -32.11
C SER A 459 -11.77 -23.23 -31.98
N THR A 460 -11.79 -24.11 -30.98
CA THR A 460 -10.84 -25.20 -30.83
C THR A 460 -10.88 -26.14 -32.06
N SER A 461 -9.81 -26.17 -32.86
CA SER A 461 -9.75 -27.07 -34.04
C SER A 461 -9.78 -28.54 -33.63
N GLU A 462 -10.63 -29.32 -34.32
CA GLU A 462 -10.88 -30.75 -34.09
C GLU A 462 -9.78 -31.68 -34.65
N ALA A 463 -8.64 -31.13 -35.06
CA ALA A 463 -7.51 -31.92 -35.53
C ALA A 463 -7.03 -32.89 -34.44
N SER A 464 -6.94 -34.18 -34.76
CA SER A 464 -6.60 -35.25 -33.80
C SER A 464 -5.30 -34.98 -33.01
N SER A 465 -4.31 -34.37 -33.65
CA SER A 465 -3.06 -33.93 -32.99
C SER A 465 -3.29 -32.84 -31.93
N GLN A 466 -4.19 -31.88 -32.19
CA GLN A 466 -4.57 -30.87 -31.20
C GLN A 466 -5.37 -31.48 -30.04
N VAL A 467 -6.29 -32.40 -30.31
CA VAL A 467 -7.06 -33.11 -29.27
C VAL A 467 -6.14 -33.89 -28.32
N LEU A 468 -5.11 -34.56 -28.85
CA LEU A 468 -4.09 -35.24 -28.04
C LEU A 468 -3.25 -34.27 -27.21
N ALA A 469 -2.79 -33.16 -27.80
CA ALA A 469 -2.03 -32.12 -27.08
C ALA A 469 -2.87 -31.47 -25.96
N ARG A 470 -4.16 -31.20 -26.24
CA ARG A 470 -5.18 -30.74 -25.30
C ARG A 470 -5.35 -31.69 -24.11
N SER A 471 -5.57 -32.98 -24.37
CA SER A 471 -5.67 -34.01 -23.32
C SER A 471 -4.41 -34.06 -22.43
N ALA A 472 -3.23 -33.97 -23.03
CA ALA A 472 -1.96 -33.90 -22.29
C ALA A 472 -1.84 -32.64 -21.42
N LEU A 473 -2.30 -31.48 -21.91
CA LEU A 473 -2.33 -30.21 -21.17
C LEU A 473 -3.28 -30.30 -19.96
N VAL A 474 -4.50 -30.80 -20.13
CA VAL A 474 -5.45 -31.05 -19.00
C VAL A 474 -4.83 -31.98 -17.95
N GLY A 475 -4.09 -33.00 -18.37
CA GLY A 475 -3.33 -33.87 -17.46
C GLY A 475 -2.19 -33.18 -16.68
N LYS A 476 -1.74 -32.00 -17.12
CA LYS A 476 -0.77 -31.13 -16.42
C LYS A 476 -1.49 -30.12 -15.53
N VAL A 477 -2.53 -29.44 -16.03
CA VAL A 477 -3.32 -28.46 -15.28
C VAL A 477 -3.94 -29.11 -14.04
N ASN A 478 -4.54 -30.30 -14.17
CA ASN A 478 -5.04 -31.09 -13.02
C ASN A 478 -3.99 -31.42 -11.95
N LYS A 479 -2.69 -31.39 -12.26
CA LYS A 479 -1.61 -31.59 -11.26
C LYS A 479 -1.27 -30.28 -10.55
N ILE A 480 -1.29 -29.17 -11.27
CA ILE A 480 -1.11 -27.82 -10.70
C ILE A 480 -2.28 -27.49 -9.78
N ASP A 481 -3.51 -27.68 -10.24
CA ASP A 481 -4.75 -27.48 -9.49
C ASP A 481 -4.73 -28.23 -8.14
N LYS A 482 -4.44 -29.55 -8.17
CA LYS A 482 -4.26 -30.36 -6.95
C LYS A 482 -3.16 -29.84 -6.03
N GLN A 483 -2.04 -29.37 -6.58
CA GLN A 483 -0.93 -28.84 -5.80
C GLN A 483 -1.30 -27.51 -5.11
N VAL A 484 -2.01 -26.62 -5.81
CA VAL A 484 -2.51 -25.35 -5.26
C VAL A 484 -3.59 -25.60 -4.20
N GLY A 485 -4.49 -26.57 -4.43
CA GLY A 485 -5.49 -27.01 -3.46
C GLY A 485 -4.85 -27.51 -2.15
N LEU A 486 -3.78 -28.31 -2.24
CA LEU A 486 -3.01 -28.76 -1.07
C LEU A 486 -2.37 -27.58 -0.30
N TRP A 487 -1.81 -26.59 -1.00
CA TRP A 487 -1.23 -25.41 -0.35
C TRP A 487 -2.29 -24.56 0.36
N ARG A 488 -3.45 -24.33 -0.26
CA ARG A 488 -4.59 -23.63 0.38
C ARG A 488 -5.10 -24.37 1.61
N ALA A 489 -5.24 -25.70 1.54
CA ALA A 489 -5.70 -26.50 2.67
C ALA A 489 -4.72 -26.43 3.86
N ALA A 490 -3.40 -26.45 3.58
CA ALA A 490 -2.37 -26.25 4.61
C ALA A 490 -2.41 -24.84 5.22
N GLU A 491 -2.59 -23.81 4.39
CA GLU A 491 -2.70 -22.41 4.84
C GLU A 491 -3.94 -22.17 5.72
N GLN A 492 -5.10 -22.71 5.32
CA GLN A 492 -6.32 -22.63 6.12
C GLN A 492 -6.16 -23.39 7.44
N THR A 493 -5.53 -24.57 7.43
CA THR A 493 -5.22 -25.32 8.66
C THR A 493 -4.30 -24.52 9.60
N GLN A 494 -3.34 -23.75 9.07
CA GLN A 494 -2.51 -22.86 9.87
C GLN A 494 -3.32 -21.70 10.46
N ARG A 495 -4.19 -21.05 9.67
CA ARG A 495 -5.09 -19.99 10.14
C ARG A 495 -6.00 -20.47 11.27
N ASP A 496 -6.69 -21.59 11.07
CA ASP A 496 -7.56 -22.19 12.08
C ASP A 496 -6.82 -22.41 13.41
N ARG A 497 -5.57 -22.89 13.35
CA ARG A 497 -4.73 -23.10 14.53
C ARG A 497 -4.32 -21.77 15.19
N GLU A 498 -3.98 -20.75 14.42
CA GLU A 498 -3.64 -19.41 14.95
C GLU A 498 -4.87 -18.73 15.59
N ASP A 499 -6.07 -18.93 15.03
CA ASP A 499 -7.33 -18.47 15.60
C ASP A 499 -7.69 -19.24 16.89
N GLU A 500 -7.53 -20.56 16.92
CA GLU A 500 -7.70 -21.38 18.14
C GLU A 500 -6.72 -20.97 19.25
N GLU A 501 -5.45 -20.74 18.92
CA GLU A 501 -4.45 -20.24 19.85
C GLU A 501 -4.78 -18.83 20.37
N ARG A 502 -5.40 -17.96 19.54
CA ARG A 502 -5.88 -16.64 19.97
C ARG A 502 -7.07 -16.77 20.91
N ILE A 503 -8.10 -17.54 20.54
CA ILE A 503 -9.30 -17.78 21.36
C ILE A 503 -8.91 -18.40 22.71
N THR A 504 -7.96 -19.35 22.72
CA THR A 504 -7.48 -19.98 23.96
C THR A 504 -6.69 -19.00 24.86
N ARG A 505 -5.99 -18.03 24.26
CA ARG A 505 -5.29 -16.96 25.02
C ARG A 505 -6.23 -15.89 25.56
N GLU A 506 -7.24 -15.50 24.80
CA GLU A 506 -8.21 -14.46 25.20
C GLU A 506 -9.29 -15.01 26.14
N TYR A 507 -9.71 -16.27 25.94
CA TYR A 507 -10.81 -16.92 26.66
C TYR A 507 -10.43 -18.34 27.10
N PRO A 508 -9.55 -18.50 28.12
CA PRO A 508 -9.00 -19.80 28.51
C PRO A 508 -10.06 -20.84 28.95
N VAL A 509 -11.24 -20.40 29.40
CA VAL A 509 -12.36 -21.28 29.75
C VAL A 509 -13.10 -21.77 28.50
N ALA A 510 -13.36 -20.90 27.52
CA ALA A 510 -14.07 -21.25 26.29
C ALA A 510 -13.18 -22.04 25.30
N GLY A 511 -11.88 -21.76 25.26
CA GLY A 511 -10.92 -22.51 24.46
C GLY A 511 -10.85 -23.99 24.83
N ALA A 512 -11.00 -24.33 26.13
CA ALA A 512 -11.01 -25.71 26.58
C ALA A 512 -12.21 -26.51 26.05
N GLU A 513 -13.40 -25.88 25.95
CA GLU A 513 -14.60 -26.53 25.40
C GLU A 513 -14.52 -26.69 23.87
N LEU A 514 -13.99 -25.69 23.16
CA LEU A 514 -13.78 -25.74 21.70
C LEU A 514 -12.78 -26.82 21.29
N CYS A 515 -11.65 -26.94 21.98
CA CYS A 515 -10.63 -27.97 21.70
C CYS A 515 -11.22 -29.39 21.84
N MET A 516 -11.98 -29.67 22.90
CA MET A 516 -12.64 -30.98 23.06
C MET A 516 -13.70 -31.24 21.97
N GLY A 517 -14.46 -30.21 21.57
CA GLY A 517 -15.42 -30.33 20.46
C GLY A 517 -14.76 -30.69 19.13
N ARG A 518 -13.57 -30.14 18.84
CA ARG A 518 -12.86 -30.42 17.58
C ARG A 518 -12.19 -31.78 17.55
N GLU A 519 -11.62 -32.29 18.65
CA GLU A 519 -11.13 -33.68 18.72
C GLU A 519 -12.24 -34.70 18.44
N ILE A 520 -13.46 -34.45 18.96
CA ILE A 520 -14.63 -35.28 18.69
C ILE A 520 -15.02 -35.21 17.19
N LEU A 521 -15.07 -34.02 16.59
CA LEU A 521 -15.38 -33.87 15.17
C LEU A 521 -14.33 -34.50 14.24
N VAL A 522 -13.04 -34.36 14.54
CA VAL A 522 -11.95 -34.96 13.75
C VAL A 522 -12.02 -36.48 13.85
N THR A 523 -12.17 -37.04 15.05
CA THR A 523 -12.29 -38.51 15.23
C THR A 523 -13.55 -39.08 14.58
N MET A 524 -14.67 -38.35 14.58
CA MET A 524 -15.88 -38.74 13.85
C MET A 524 -15.70 -38.68 12.33
N SER A 525 -15.08 -37.63 11.79
CA SER A 525 -14.80 -37.52 10.34
C SER A 525 -13.90 -38.66 9.86
N ASP A 526 -12.83 -38.94 10.60
CA ASP A 526 -11.86 -39.98 10.32
C ASP A 526 -12.48 -41.39 10.39
N ALA A 527 -13.43 -41.60 11.31
CA ALA A 527 -14.23 -42.81 11.40
C ALA A 527 -15.22 -42.97 10.22
N VAL A 528 -15.86 -41.89 9.78
CA VAL A 528 -16.77 -41.89 8.61
C VAL A 528 -15.99 -42.19 7.32
N GLN A 529 -14.81 -41.59 7.13
CA GLN A 529 -13.95 -41.86 5.97
C GLN A 529 -13.48 -43.33 5.94
N LYS A 530 -13.07 -43.88 7.10
CA LYS A 530 -12.69 -45.29 7.24
C LYS A 530 -13.88 -46.25 7.02
N ALA A 531 -15.09 -45.85 7.39
CA ALA A 531 -16.31 -46.62 7.10
C ALA A 531 -16.65 -46.61 5.61
N ALA A 532 -16.59 -45.45 4.94
CA ALA A 532 -16.85 -45.33 3.50
C ALA A 532 -15.90 -46.22 2.66
N ILE A 533 -14.60 -46.23 2.99
CA ILE A 533 -13.60 -47.09 2.32
C ILE A 533 -13.94 -48.58 2.50
N ARG A 534 -14.39 -49.01 3.69
CA ARG A 534 -14.81 -50.40 3.94
C ARG A 534 -16.07 -50.82 3.20
N VAL A 535 -16.99 -49.90 2.92
CA VAL A 535 -18.21 -50.19 2.15
C VAL A 535 -17.90 -50.38 0.66
N THR A 536 -16.93 -49.63 0.12
CA THR A 536 -16.51 -49.77 -1.29
C THR A 536 -15.75 -51.08 -1.59
N ASP A 537 -15.03 -51.65 -0.62
CA ASP A 537 -14.32 -52.93 -0.76
C ASP A 537 -15.24 -54.18 -0.69
N GLN A 538 -16.54 -54.03 -0.42
CA GLN A 538 -17.49 -55.14 -0.26
C GLN A 538 -18.47 -55.33 -1.43
N SER A 539 -18.13 -54.89 -2.64
CA SER A 539 -18.89 -55.29 -3.84
C SER A 539 -18.58 -56.75 -4.23
N PRO A 540 -19.58 -57.67 -4.26
CA PRO A 540 -19.34 -59.08 -4.51
C PRO A 540 -19.12 -59.35 -6.01
N SER A 541 -17.90 -59.77 -6.38
CA SER A 541 -17.58 -60.32 -7.70
C SER A 541 -18.18 -61.72 -7.87
N GLY A 542 -19.49 -61.82 -8.12
CA GLY A 542 -20.16 -63.12 -8.02
C GLY A 542 -21.56 -63.26 -8.61
N ALA A 543 -21.75 -62.91 -9.90
CA ALA A 543 -22.67 -63.63 -10.81
C ALA A 543 -22.72 -62.97 -12.20
N HIS A 544 -22.27 -63.68 -13.24
CA HIS A 544 -22.93 -63.73 -14.56
C HIS A 544 -22.29 -64.82 -15.43
N SER A 545 -22.79 -66.04 -15.30
CA SER A 545 -22.66 -67.08 -16.32
C SER A 545 -24.00 -67.81 -16.43
N ALA A 546 -24.81 -67.38 -17.40
CA ALA A 546 -26.11 -67.97 -17.71
C ALA A 546 -26.38 -67.74 -19.21
N ALA A 547 -25.95 -68.68 -20.04
CA ALA A 547 -26.26 -68.67 -21.47
C ALA A 547 -27.72 -69.07 -21.68
N CYS A 548 -28.52 -68.20 -22.31
CA CYS A 548 -29.89 -68.54 -22.70
C CYS A 548 -29.89 -69.37 -23.99
N LEU A 549 -30.47 -70.57 -23.90
CA LEU A 549 -30.92 -71.34 -25.05
C LEU A 549 -32.26 -70.77 -25.56
N LEU A 550 -32.39 -70.59 -26.87
CA LEU A 550 -33.66 -70.34 -27.54
C LEU A 550 -34.45 -71.67 -27.68
N PRO A 551 -35.78 -71.62 -27.56
CA PRO A 551 -36.58 -72.22 -28.63
C PRO A 551 -37.92 -71.50 -28.90
N LYS A 552 -38.02 -70.84 -30.06
CA LYS A 552 -39.02 -71.13 -31.14
C LYS A 552 -38.89 -70.13 -32.28
#